data_AF-A0A7C4Z6V0-F1
#
_entry.id   AF-A0A7C4Z6V0-F1
#
_cell.length_a   1.000
_cell.length_b   1.000
_cell.length_c   1.000
_cell.angle_alpha   90.00
_cell.angle_beta   90.00
_cell.angle_gamma   90.00
#
_symmetry.space_group_name_H-M   'P 1'
#
loop_
_entity.id
_entity.type
_entity.pdbx_description
1 polymer ?
#
loop_
_entity_poly.entity_id
_entity_poly.type
_entity_poly.pdbx_seq_one_letter_code
_entity_poly.pdbx_strand_id
1 'polypeptide(L)'
;MATNETLFESSGAHNQVADLRMGLAQTSNIEDRLSVFEQALVQFPNAIIPLITLMYDGRESDWSSGNAQIDALAGGPHEGVTWPLYNAVGAAYPSFTRDQRDAALRQLLNIFDGINYAYVQGEWGVGHTTGIHEPLLLADITLARPLYWPGLDEGKIKLQSHTSFDSFANTYLDENGSLKGVNSAFVVSYSLLRSDFCSFGERYAAVANPAFLNQTMKGIVAMRFGRPSKEDWEASAERLKKLLPASLHDRIEPLRQEADWTDYKKFR
;
A
#
# COMPACT_ATOMS: atom_id res chain seq x y z
N MET A 1 -27.20 -28.12 25.01
CA MET A 1 -26.37 -27.49 26.06
C MET A 1 -25.02 -27.18 25.43
N ALA A 2 -24.87 -25.96 24.92
CA ALA A 2 -23.58 -25.46 24.43
C ALA A 2 -22.84 -24.86 25.64
N THR A 3 -21.59 -25.28 25.82
CA THR A 3 -20.73 -24.95 26.96
C THR A 3 -20.19 -23.53 26.87
N ASN A 4 -20.12 -22.87 28.04
CA ASN A 4 -19.70 -21.50 28.33
C ASN A 4 -18.22 -21.16 28.02
N GLU A 5 -17.58 -21.83 27.05
CA GLU A 5 -16.16 -21.60 26.75
C GLU A 5 -15.91 -20.48 25.72
N THR A 6 -16.94 -20.03 25.00
CA THR A 6 -16.84 -18.93 24.02
C THR A 6 -17.02 -17.51 24.60
N LEU A 7 -17.28 -17.38 25.91
CA LEU A 7 -17.52 -16.09 26.58
C LEU A 7 -16.32 -15.54 27.37
N PHE A 8 -15.28 -16.35 27.59
CA PHE A 8 -14.08 -15.93 28.34
C PHE A 8 -12.94 -15.45 27.43
N GLU A 9 -12.88 -15.88 26.16
CA GLU A 9 -11.93 -15.34 25.19
C GLU A 9 -12.35 -13.95 24.66
N SER A 10 -13.64 -13.61 24.71
CA SER A 10 -14.14 -12.31 24.23
C SER A 10 -13.91 -11.16 25.21
N SER A 11 -13.73 -11.43 26.52
CA SER A 11 -13.58 -10.38 27.55
C SER A 11 -12.14 -9.86 27.65
N GLY A 12 -11.14 -10.73 27.47
CA GLY A 12 -9.73 -10.35 27.42
C GLY A 12 -9.40 -9.48 26.20
N ALA A 13 -9.88 -9.88 25.01
CA ALA A 13 -9.74 -9.09 23.80
C ALA A 13 -10.51 -7.76 23.89
N HIS A 14 -11.71 -7.74 24.50
CA HIS A 14 -12.45 -6.49 24.69
C HIS A 14 -11.73 -5.49 25.59
N ASN A 15 -11.13 -5.95 26.69
CA ASN A 15 -10.36 -5.09 27.60
C ASN A 15 -9.08 -4.59 26.93
N GLN A 16 -8.35 -5.46 26.22
CA GLN A 16 -7.16 -5.06 25.46
C GLN A 16 -7.48 -4.04 24.36
N VAL A 17 -8.62 -4.17 23.69
CA VAL A 17 -9.06 -3.21 22.66
C VAL A 17 -9.51 -1.89 23.30
N ALA A 18 -10.15 -1.93 24.47
CA ALA A 18 -10.49 -0.72 25.22
C ALA A 18 -9.23 0.01 25.72
N ASP A 19 -8.24 -0.73 26.22
CA ASP A 19 -6.95 -0.21 26.65
C ASP A 19 -6.13 0.34 25.47
N LEU A 20 -6.17 -0.33 24.31
CA LEU A 20 -5.59 0.18 23.06
C LEU A 20 -6.28 1.47 22.60
N ARG A 21 -7.62 1.53 22.65
CA ARG A 21 -8.37 2.75 22.33
C ARG A 21 -8.02 3.90 23.27
N MET A 22 -7.88 3.62 24.57
CA MET A 22 -7.44 4.62 25.55
C MET A 22 -5.98 5.03 25.33
N GLY A 23 -5.08 4.10 25.05
CA GLY A 23 -3.67 4.36 24.76
C GLY A 23 -3.47 5.22 23.50
N LEU A 24 -4.20 4.90 22.43
CA LEU A 24 -4.21 5.71 21.20
C LEU A 24 -4.75 7.12 21.45
N ALA A 25 -5.76 7.28 22.32
CA ALA A 25 -6.32 8.58 22.69
C ALA A 25 -5.42 9.40 23.64
N GLN A 26 -4.58 8.75 24.46
CA GLN A 26 -3.75 9.41 25.49
C GLN A 26 -2.32 9.75 25.03
N THR A 27 -1.81 9.11 23.99
CA THR A 27 -0.47 9.40 23.46
C THR A 27 -0.51 10.77 22.78
N SER A 28 0.39 11.72 23.06
CA SER A 28 0.34 13.07 22.46
C SER A 28 1.08 13.20 21.13
N ASN A 29 1.96 12.26 20.82
CA ASN A 29 2.76 12.21 19.60
C ASN A 29 2.15 11.26 18.56
N ILE A 30 1.96 11.73 17.32
CA ILE A 30 1.36 10.93 16.25
C ILE A 30 2.25 9.76 15.80
N GLU A 31 3.58 9.92 15.86
CA GLU A 31 4.51 8.84 15.50
C GLU A 31 4.39 7.65 16.46
N ASP A 32 4.31 7.93 17.76
CA ASP A 32 4.12 6.92 18.79
C ASP A 32 2.74 6.25 18.69
N ARG A 33 1.67 7.03 18.40
CA ARG A 33 0.32 6.49 18.12
C ARG A 33 0.35 5.51 16.95
N LEU A 34 1.02 5.88 15.86
CA LEU A 34 1.08 5.07 14.64
C LEU A 34 1.90 3.79 14.83
N SER A 35 3.01 3.86 15.58
CA SER A 35 3.80 2.67 15.93
C SER A 35 2.98 1.68 16.78
N VAL A 36 2.25 2.16 17.79
CA VAL A 36 1.35 1.32 18.60
C VAL A 36 0.22 0.75 17.73
N PHE A 37 -0.34 1.56 16.83
CA PHE A 37 -1.39 1.12 15.92
C PHE A 37 -0.92 0.03 14.95
N GLU A 38 0.27 0.16 14.37
CA GLU A 38 0.88 -0.84 13.49
C GLU A 38 1.09 -2.17 14.25
N GLN A 39 1.66 -2.12 15.46
CA GLN A 39 1.84 -3.32 16.29
C GLN A 39 0.50 -3.97 16.62
N ALA A 40 -0.52 -3.16 16.94
CA ALA A 40 -1.85 -3.64 17.25
C ALA A 40 -2.55 -4.26 16.03
N LEU A 41 -2.33 -3.73 14.82
CA LEU A 41 -2.83 -4.32 13.57
C LEU A 41 -2.29 -5.73 13.36
N VAL A 42 -1.02 -5.98 13.68
CA VAL A 42 -0.40 -7.31 13.57
C VAL A 42 -0.92 -8.26 14.65
N GLN A 43 -1.03 -7.80 15.89
CA GLN A 43 -1.41 -8.65 17.03
C GLN A 43 -2.92 -8.95 17.08
N PHE A 44 -3.76 -7.96 16.75
CA PHE A 44 -5.22 -8.02 16.90
C PHE A 44 -5.96 -7.51 15.65
N PRO A 45 -5.66 -8.02 14.44
CA PRO A 45 -6.16 -7.47 13.18
C PRO A 45 -7.68 -7.31 13.15
N ASN A 46 -8.42 -8.33 13.60
CA ASN A 46 -9.90 -8.32 13.56
C ASN A 46 -10.52 -7.22 14.43
N ALA A 47 -9.83 -6.78 15.48
CA ALA A 47 -10.31 -5.74 16.37
C ALA A 47 -9.85 -4.34 15.97
N ILE A 48 -8.68 -4.24 15.33
CA ILE A 48 -8.04 -2.97 14.99
C ILE A 48 -8.40 -2.48 13.59
N ILE A 49 -8.59 -3.38 12.61
CA ILE A 49 -9.00 -3.01 11.25
C ILE A 49 -10.25 -2.11 11.24
N PRO A 50 -11.34 -2.41 11.99
CA PRO A 50 -12.52 -1.54 12.02
C PRO A 50 -12.27 -0.12 12.54
N LEU A 51 -11.10 0.13 13.16
CA LEU A 51 -10.72 1.43 13.70
C LEU A 51 -9.92 2.28 12.71
N ILE A 52 -9.57 1.78 11.51
CA ILE A 52 -8.79 2.53 10.52
C ILE A 52 -9.48 3.87 10.16
N THR A 53 -10.80 3.87 9.89
CA THR A 53 -11.54 5.11 9.59
C THR A 53 -11.64 6.02 10.79
N LEU A 54 -11.84 5.48 12.00
CA LEU A 54 -11.83 6.30 13.22
C LEU A 54 -10.46 6.96 13.44
N MET A 55 -9.37 6.22 13.21
CA MET A 55 -8.00 6.73 13.24
C MET A 55 -7.74 7.71 12.10
N TYR A 56 -8.49 7.65 11.00
CA TYR A 56 -8.43 8.64 9.93
C TYR A 56 -9.07 9.96 10.36
N ASP A 57 -10.29 9.88 10.90
CA ASP A 57 -11.11 11.02 11.30
C ASP A 57 -10.57 11.73 12.56
N GLY A 58 -10.05 10.96 13.52
CA GLY A 58 -9.52 11.47 14.79
C GLY A 58 -8.27 12.34 14.66
N ARG A 59 -7.76 12.55 13.45
CA ARG A 59 -6.54 13.33 13.17
C ARG A 59 -6.80 14.81 13.03
N GLU A 60 -8.07 15.23 12.94
CA GLU A 60 -8.47 16.64 12.89
C GLU A 60 -7.97 17.44 14.11
N SER A 61 -7.81 16.80 15.27
CA SER A 61 -7.28 17.44 16.48
C SER A 61 -5.76 17.65 16.47
N ASP A 62 -5.03 16.92 15.62
CA ASP A 62 -3.57 16.94 15.56
C ASP A 62 -3.03 17.93 14.50
N TRP A 63 -3.92 18.59 13.74
CA TRP A 63 -3.60 19.64 12.77
C TRP A 63 -3.23 20.96 13.46
N SER A 64 -2.19 20.93 14.27
CA SER A 64 -1.67 22.09 15.00
C SER A 64 -0.97 23.12 14.09
N SER A 65 -0.78 22.81 12.80
CA SER A 65 -0.23 23.73 11.81
C SER A 65 -1.30 24.13 10.77
N GLY A 66 -1.38 25.44 10.48
CA GLY A 66 -2.42 25.98 9.60
C GLY A 66 -2.44 25.38 8.19
N ASN A 67 -1.28 24.99 7.65
CA ASN A 67 -1.20 24.36 6.33
C ASN A 67 -1.76 22.93 6.32
N ALA A 68 -1.54 22.16 7.39
CA ALA A 68 -2.09 20.80 7.51
C ALA A 68 -3.62 20.80 7.55
N GLN A 69 -4.18 21.79 8.24
CA GLN A 69 -5.61 22.00 8.31
C GLN A 69 -6.18 22.45 6.96
N ILE A 70 -5.48 23.34 6.24
CA ILE A 70 -5.92 23.81 4.91
C ILE A 70 -5.91 22.68 3.88
N ASP A 71 -4.85 21.88 3.82
CA ASP A 71 -4.75 20.77 2.85
C ASP A 71 -5.81 19.70 3.12
N ALA A 72 -6.07 19.39 4.38
CA ALA A 72 -7.09 18.42 4.75
C ALA A 72 -8.52 18.96 4.53
N LEU A 73 -8.78 20.25 4.77
CA LEU A 73 -10.04 20.91 4.41
C LEU A 73 -10.25 20.97 2.89
N ALA A 74 -9.17 21.05 2.12
CA ALA A 74 -9.21 21.00 0.66
C ALA A 74 -9.36 19.57 0.10
N GLY A 75 -9.38 18.54 0.97
CA GLY A 75 -9.52 17.14 0.57
C GLY A 75 -8.22 16.46 0.12
N GLY A 76 -7.06 17.11 0.29
CA GLY A 76 -5.75 16.51 0.04
C GLY A 76 -5.24 15.72 1.26
N PRO A 77 -4.35 14.72 1.06
CA PRO A 77 -3.67 14.11 2.19
C PRO A 77 -2.69 15.14 2.78
N HIS A 78 -2.79 15.43 4.06
CA HIS A 78 -1.63 15.98 4.76
C HIS A 78 -0.58 14.86 4.85
N GLU A 79 0.49 14.94 4.06
CA GLU A 79 1.50 13.89 3.90
C GLU A 79 2.03 13.36 5.23
N GLY A 80 2.30 14.25 6.19
CA GLY A 80 2.84 13.90 7.51
C GLY A 80 1.86 13.24 8.46
N VAL A 81 0.59 13.06 8.07
CA VAL A 81 -0.47 12.50 8.93
C VAL A 81 -1.20 11.37 8.21
N THR A 82 -1.57 11.58 6.95
CA THR A 82 -2.40 10.66 6.18
C THR A 82 -1.65 9.45 5.67
N TRP A 83 -0.48 9.66 5.06
CA TRP A 83 0.33 8.56 4.53
C TRP A 83 0.88 7.63 5.62
N PRO A 84 1.36 8.12 6.78
CA PRO A 84 1.81 7.25 7.86
C PRO A 84 0.75 6.24 8.32
N LEU A 85 -0.53 6.62 8.40
CA LEU A 85 -1.62 5.66 8.70
C LEU A 85 -1.74 4.59 7.62
N TYR A 86 -1.72 4.97 6.35
CA TYR A 86 -1.83 4.02 5.24
C TYR A 86 -0.63 3.08 5.19
N ASN A 87 0.55 3.58 5.55
CA ASN A 87 1.77 2.80 5.59
C ASN A 87 1.85 1.91 6.82
N ALA A 88 1.26 2.27 7.96
CA ALA A 88 1.05 1.36 9.08
C ALA A 88 0.12 0.19 8.69
N VAL A 89 -0.98 0.48 7.97
CA VAL A 89 -1.82 -0.57 7.37
C VAL A 89 -1.02 -1.40 6.37
N GLY A 90 -0.23 -0.75 5.51
CA GLY A 90 0.64 -1.38 4.54
C GLY A 90 1.67 -2.33 5.17
N ALA A 91 2.32 -1.93 6.25
CA ALA A 91 3.31 -2.76 6.95
C ALA A 91 2.71 -4.07 7.48
N ALA A 92 1.47 -4.03 8.00
CA ALA A 92 0.77 -5.22 8.47
C ALA A 92 0.14 -6.05 7.33
N TYR A 93 -0.19 -5.42 6.19
CA TYR A 93 -0.99 -5.99 5.11
C TYR A 93 -0.49 -7.36 4.57
N PRO A 94 0.83 -7.57 4.36
CA PRO A 94 1.33 -8.87 3.90
C PRO A 94 1.03 -10.02 4.87
N SER A 95 0.92 -9.75 6.16
CA SER A 95 0.66 -10.78 7.19
C SER A 95 -0.83 -11.14 7.33
N PHE A 96 -1.73 -10.31 6.79
CA PHE A 96 -3.16 -10.52 6.88
C PHE A 96 -3.65 -11.68 6.02
N THR A 97 -4.69 -12.36 6.51
CA THR A 97 -5.49 -13.27 5.69
C THR A 97 -6.25 -12.48 4.61
N ARG A 98 -6.76 -13.18 3.57
CA ARG A 98 -7.52 -12.53 2.50
C ARG A 98 -8.74 -11.77 3.01
N ASP A 99 -9.47 -12.32 3.98
CA ASP A 99 -10.64 -11.67 4.58
C ASP A 99 -10.25 -10.42 5.38
N GLN A 100 -9.12 -10.46 6.09
CA GLN A 100 -8.58 -9.30 6.81
C GLN A 100 -8.11 -8.21 5.85
N ARG A 101 -7.42 -8.57 4.76
CA ARG A 101 -7.03 -7.62 3.71
C ARG A 101 -8.23 -6.98 3.04
N ASP A 102 -9.29 -7.75 2.76
CA ASP A 102 -10.56 -7.24 2.21
C ASP A 102 -11.27 -6.29 3.19
N ALA A 103 -11.23 -6.59 4.49
CA ALA A 103 -11.78 -5.71 5.53
C ALA A 103 -10.99 -4.40 5.66
N ALA A 104 -9.66 -4.45 5.69
CA ALA A 104 -8.79 -3.28 5.73
C ALA A 104 -8.95 -2.42 4.46
N LEU A 105 -9.01 -3.07 3.29
CA LEU A 105 -9.28 -2.41 2.02
C LEU A 105 -10.61 -1.66 2.07
N ARG A 106 -11.68 -2.27 2.61
CA ARG A 106 -12.99 -1.60 2.75
C ARG A 106 -12.91 -0.31 3.56
N GLN A 107 -12.15 -0.28 4.66
CA GLN A 107 -12.00 0.93 5.47
C GLN A 107 -11.27 2.04 4.69
N LEU A 108 -10.19 1.69 3.98
CA LEU A 108 -9.45 2.64 3.14
C LEU A 108 -10.29 3.15 1.97
N LEU A 109 -11.05 2.27 1.32
CA LEU A 109 -11.96 2.68 0.25
C LEU A 109 -13.10 3.58 0.75
N ASN A 110 -13.65 3.34 1.95
CA ASN A 110 -14.65 4.23 2.53
C ASN A 110 -14.09 5.65 2.76
N ILE A 111 -12.81 5.75 3.15
CA ILE A 111 -12.11 7.04 3.25
C ILE A 111 -11.99 7.68 1.86
N PHE A 112 -11.45 6.96 0.88
CA PHE A 112 -11.19 7.50 -0.46
C PHE A 112 -12.47 7.86 -1.22
N ASP A 113 -13.52 7.05 -1.11
CA ASP A 113 -14.81 7.26 -1.78
C ASP A 113 -15.51 8.54 -1.23
N GLY A 114 -15.13 9.01 -0.04
CA GLY A 114 -15.56 10.29 0.54
C GLY A 114 -14.77 11.52 0.04
N ILE A 115 -13.72 11.31 -0.77
CA ILE A 115 -12.79 12.35 -1.22
C ILE A 115 -12.87 12.48 -2.74
N ASN A 116 -12.64 13.70 -3.28
CA ASN A 116 -12.57 13.87 -4.72
C ASN A 116 -11.42 13.03 -5.30
N TYR A 117 -11.72 12.23 -6.34
CA TYR A 117 -10.76 11.28 -6.91
C TYR A 117 -9.45 11.93 -7.38
N ALA A 118 -9.46 13.20 -7.79
CA ALA A 118 -8.25 13.93 -8.20
C ALA A 118 -7.24 14.05 -7.04
N TYR A 119 -7.73 14.26 -5.81
CA TYR A 119 -6.90 14.27 -4.60
C TYR A 119 -6.53 12.87 -4.14
N VAL A 120 -7.37 11.86 -4.41
CA VAL A 120 -7.00 10.47 -4.13
C VAL A 120 -5.82 10.04 -5.00
N GLN A 121 -5.94 10.24 -6.32
CA GLN A 121 -4.95 9.82 -7.31
C GLN A 121 -3.67 10.70 -7.27
N GLY A 122 -3.80 11.97 -6.90
CA GLY A 122 -2.69 12.92 -6.86
C GLY A 122 -2.43 13.60 -8.21
N GLU A 123 -3.49 14.11 -8.85
CA GLU A 123 -3.40 14.87 -10.13
C GLU A 123 -2.35 16.00 -10.09
N TRP A 124 -2.07 16.53 -8.89
CA TRP A 124 -1.10 17.60 -8.64
C TRP A 124 0.24 17.12 -8.09
N GLY A 125 0.55 15.83 -8.24
CA GLY A 125 1.79 15.20 -7.78
C GLY A 125 1.74 14.63 -6.36
N VAL A 126 0.75 15.02 -5.56
CA VAL A 126 0.53 14.56 -4.19
C VAL A 126 -0.92 14.13 -4.03
N GLY A 127 -1.13 12.85 -3.70
CA GLY A 127 -2.46 12.29 -3.47
C GLY A 127 -2.45 11.16 -2.45
N HIS A 128 -3.63 10.71 -2.03
CA HIS A 128 -3.74 9.69 -0.99
C HIS A 128 -3.01 8.40 -1.36
N THR A 129 -3.09 7.99 -2.62
CA THR A 129 -2.49 6.74 -3.11
C THR A 129 -1.04 6.90 -3.55
N THR A 130 -0.55 8.13 -3.78
CA THR A 130 0.84 8.39 -4.18
C THR A 130 1.84 8.14 -3.05
N GLY A 131 1.37 8.13 -1.79
CA GLY A 131 2.20 7.88 -0.61
C GLY A 131 2.09 6.47 -0.01
N ILE A 132 1.42 5.54 -0.70
CA ILE A 132 1.28 4.15 -0.23
C ILE A 132 2.50 3.35 -0.72
N HIS A 133 3.29 2.83 0.23
CA HIS A 133 4.51 2.09 -0.10
C HIS A 133 4.27 0.61 -0.38
N GLU A 134 3.31 -0.02 0.30
CA GLU A 134 3.10 -1.47 0.24
C GLU A 134 2.47 -1.90 -1.09
N PRO A 135 3.18 -2.71 -1.92
CA PRO A 135 2.71 -3.11 -3.23
C PRO A 135 1.37 -3.83 -3.25
N LEU A 136 1.14 -4.76 -2.31
CA LEU A 136 -0.09 -5.55 -2.28
C LEU A 136 -1.31 -4.67 -2.00
N LEU A 137 -1.17 -3.74 -1.04
CA LEU A 137 -2.24 -2.82 -0.68
C LEU A 137 -2.61 -1.90 -1.85
N LEU A 138 -1.62 -1.28 -2.50
CA LEU A 138 -1.87 -0.38 -3.62
C LEU A 138 -2.43 -1.12 -4.85
N ALA A 139 -2.01 -2.36 -5.08
CA ALA A 139 -2.57 -3.22 -6.12
C ALA A 139 -4.05 -3.55 -5.85
N ASP A 140 -4.39 -3.94 -4.61
CA ASP A 140 -5.77 -4.25 -4.23
C ASP A 140 -6.69 -3.01 -4.30
N ILE A 141 -6.20 -1.83 -3.88
CA ILE A 141 -6.90 -0.54 -4.08
C ILE A 141 -7.19 -0.33 -5.57
N THR A 142 -6.18 -0.52 -6.42
CA THR A 142 -6.31 -0.31 -7.87
C THR A 142 -7.28 -1.31 -8.52
N LEU A 143 -7.28 -2.56 -8.07
CA LEU A 143 -8.20 -3.58 -8.57
C LEU A 143 -9.65 -3.24 -8.21
N ALA A 144 -9.89 -2.83 -6.96
CA ALA A 144 -11.22 -2.44 -6.50
C ALA A 144 -11.69 -1.12 -7.14
N ARG A 145 -10.80 -0.13 -7.28
CA ARG A 145 -11.05 1.21 -7.82
C ARG A 145 -9.91 1.61 -8.78
N PRO A 146 -9.99 1.29 -10.09
CA PRO A 146 -8.91 1.62 -11.04
C PRO A 146 -8.58 3.10 -11.15
N LEU A 147 -9.55 3.97 -10.86
CA LEU A 147 -9.37 5.42 -10.85
C LEU A 147 -8.41 5.91 -9.75
N TYR A 148 -8.11 5.07 -8.76
CA TYR A 148 -7.20 5.37 -7.65
C TYR A 148 -5.76 4.90 -7.91
N TRP A 149 -5.43 4.49 -9.13
CA TRP A 149 -4.05 4.19 -9.50
C TRP A 149 -3.24 5.49 -9.66
N PRO A 150 -2.20 5.74 -8.84
CA PRO A 150 -1.41 6.97 -8.91
C PRO A 150 -0.54 7.10 -10.16
N GLY A 151 -0.52 6.09 -11.04
CA GLY A 151 0.38 6.10 -12.19
C GLY A 151 1.82 5.75 -11.80
N LEU A 152 2.74 6.06 -12.71
CA LEU A 152 4.17 5.78 -12.55
C LEU A 152 5.05 7.03 -12.72
N ASP A 153 4.44 8.22 -12.66
CA ASP A 153 5.12 9.44 -13.05
C ASP A 153 6.20 9.86 -12.05
N GLU A 154 6.02 9.61 -10.75
CA GLU A 154 7.09 9.78 -9.76
C GLU A 154 8.34 8.98 -10.14
N GLY A 155 8.16 7.70 -10.46
CA GLY A 155 9.26 6.82 -10.85
C GLY A 155 9.92 7.29 -12.14
N LYS A 156 9.16 7.69 -13.16
CA LYS A 156 9.71 8.28 -14.39
C LYS A 156 10.54 9.53 -14.11
N ILE A 157 10.04 10.46 -13.30
CA ILE A 157 10.73 11.72 -12.97
C ILE A 157 12.06 11.41 -12.25
N LYS A 158 12.04 10.50 -11.26
CA LYS A 158 13.27 10.10 -10.54
C LYS A 158 14.28 9.38 -11.44
N LEU A 159 13.81 8.60 -12.41
CA LEU A 159 14.70 7.95 -13.39
C LEU A 159 15.33 8.96 -14.35
N GLN A 160 14.57 9.94 -14.82
CA GLN A 160 15.06 10.97 -15.75
C GLN A 160 16.13 11.88 -15.14
N SER A 161 16.17 12.02 -13.82
CA SER A 161 17.20 12.81 -13.13
C SER A 161 18.53 12.07 -12.95
N HIS A 162 18.65 10.81 -13.40
CA HIS A 162 19.84 9.98 -13.22
C HIS A 162 20.33 9.40 -14.55
N THR A 163 21.62 9.55 -14.84
CA THR A 163 22.23 9.08 -16.10
C THR A 163 22.64 7.60 -16.06
N SER A 164 22.68 6.98 -14.87
CA SER A 164 23.06 5.58 -14.68
C SER A 164 22.35 4.97 -13.47
N PHE A 165 22.27 3.64 -13.44
CA PHE A 165 21.72 2.92 -12.29
C PHE A 165 22.56 3.15 -11.03
N ASP A 166 23.89 3.22 -11.13
CA ASP A 166 24.75 3.48 -9.97
C ASP A 166 24.46 4.84 -9.34
N SER A 167 24.23 5.86 -10.17
CA SER A 167 23.85 7.18 -9.70
C SER A 167 22.49 7.15 -9.00
N PHE A 168 21.51 6.42 -9.56
CA PHE A 168 20.20 6.25 -8.94
C PHE A 168 20.30 5.49 -7.61
N ALA A 169 21.03 4.38 -7.60
CA ALA A 169 21.19 3.49 -6.45
C ALA A 169 21.84 4.22 -5.27
N ASN A 170 22.89 5.00 -5.51
CA ASN A 170 23.55 5.77 -4.46
C ASN A 170 22.62 6.80 -3.79
N THR A 171 21.68 7.36 -4.57
CA THR A 171 20.71 8.33 -4.07
C THR A 171 19.56 7.67 -3.31
N TYR A 172 18.96 6.63 -3.91
CA TYR A 172 17.64 6.13 -3.48
C TYR A 172 17.64 4.72 -2.92
N LEU A 173 18.76 3.97 -2.96
CA LEU A 173 18.84 2.66 -2.32
C LEU A 173 19.64 2.73 -1.02
N ASP A 174 19.22 1.94 -0.04
CA ASP A 174 20.03 1.60 1.13
C ASP A 174 20.87 0.34 0.89
N GLU A 175 21.66 -0.04 1.89
CA GLU A 175 22.52 -1.22 1.86
C GLU A 175 21.77 -2.55 1.75
N ASN A 176 20.47 -2.56 2.08
CA ASN A 176 19.59 -3.73 2.01
C ASN A 176 18.79 -3.78 0.69
N GLY A 177 19.04 -2.84 -0.23
CA GLY A 177 18.32 -2.74 -1.50
C GLY A 177 16.90 -2.16 -1.36
N SER A 178 16.60 -1.48 -0.27
CA SER A 178 15.32 -0.82 -0.04
C SER A 178 15.34 0.62 -0.56
N LEU A 179 14.19 1.10 -1.05
CA LEU A 179 14.06 2.47 -1.52
C LEU A 179 13.91 3.46 -0.35
N LYS A 180 14.66 4.56 -0.38
CA LYS A 180 14.60 5.69 0.58
C LYS A 180 14.31 7.00 -0.15
N GLY A 181 13.68 7.96 0.53
CA GLY A 181 13.43 9.30 -0.05
C GLY A 181 12.50 9.29 -1.28
N VAL A 182 11.54 8.37 -1.30
CA VAL A 182 10.51 8.24 -2.33
C VAL A 182 9.12 8.27 -1.66
N ASN A 183 8.12 8.76 -2.37
CA ASN A 183 6.74 8.84 -1.87
C ASN A 183 6.08 7.46 -1.92
N SER A 184 6.27 6.70 -3.00
CA SER A 184 5.86 5.30 -3.07
C SER A 184 6.98 4.40 -3.56
N ALA A 185 7.44 3.52 -2.67
CA ALA A 185 8.41 2.49 -3.02
C ALA A 185 7.89 1.58 -4.14
N PHE A 186 6.61 1.20 -4.12
CA PHE A 186 6.03 0.36 -5.17
C PHE A 186 6.06 1.04 -6.54
N VAL A 187 5.63 2.31 -6.63
CA VAL A 187 5.61 3.06 -7.89
C VAL A 187 7.00 3.19 -8.49
N VAL A 188 8.00 3.51 -7.68
CA VAL A 188 9.39 3.65 -8.12
C VAL A 188 9.98 2.30 -8.53
N SER A 189 9.75 1.24 -7.75
CA SER A 189 10.18 -0.12 -8.10
C SER A 189 9.56 -0.63 -9.39
N TYR A 190 8.25 -0.43 -9.59
CA TYR A 190 7.62 -0.82 -10.85
C TYR A 190 8.19 -0.03 -12.04
N SER A 191 8.48 1.26 -11.86
CA SER A 191 9.12 2.07 -12.90
C SER A 191 10.54 1.58 -13.24
N LEU A 192 11.33 1.19 -12.25
CA LEU A 192 12.67 0.61 -12.44
C LEU A 192 12.63 -0.71 -13.22
N LEU A 193 11.61 -1.52 -12.99
CA LEU A 193 11.43 -2.81 -13.66
C LEU A 193 10.93 -2.68 -15.10
N ARG A 194 10.42 -1.52 -15.51
CA ARG A 194 9.86 -1.31 -16.86
C ARG A 194 10.94 -0.97 -17.89
N SER A 195 11.16 -1.89 -18.81
CA SER A 195 12.10 -1.77 -19.93
C SER A 195 11.80 -0.60 -20.87
N ASP A 196 10.55 -0.15 -20.93
CA ASP A 196 10.14 1.01 -21.73
C ASP A 196 10.37 2.35 -21.03
N PHE A 197 10.72 2.36 -19.74
CA PHE A 197 11.09 3.57 -19.00
C PHE A 197 12.60 3.70 -18.81
N CYS A 198 13.29 2.59 -18.51
CA CYS A 198 14.73 2.58 -18.34
C CYS A 198 15.33 1.20 -18.61
N SER A 199 16.66 1.16 -18.77
CA SER A 199 17.43 -0.08 -18.93
C SER A 199 17.91 -0.68 -17.59
N PHE A 200 17.39 -0.19 -16.46
CA PHE A 200 17.92 -0.54 -15.13
C PHE A 200 17.33 -1.82 -14.54
N GLY A 201 16.28 -2.37 -15.12
CA GLY A 201 15.47 -3.43 -14.51
C GLY A 201 16.25 -4.66 -14.03
N GLU A 202 17.19 -5.19 -14.82
CA GLU A 202 18.03 -6.34 -14.40
C GLU A 202 18.95 -5.97 -13.23
N ARG A 203 19.55 -4.77 -13.26
CA ARG A 203 20.44 -4.30 -12.21
C ARG A 203 19.67 -4.07 -10.91
N TYR A 204 18.47 -3.50 -11.01
CA TYR A 204 17.59 -3.31 -9.87
C TYR A 204 17.14 -4.65 -9.28
N ALA A 205 16.66 -5.58 -10.10
CA ALA A 205 16.21 -6.89 -9.63
C ALA A 205 17.31 -7.69 -8.90
N ALA A 206 18.58 -7.49 -9.28
CA ALA A 206 19.72 -8.14 -8.64
C ALA A 206 20.09 -7.59 -7.26
N VAL A 207 19.77 -6.32 -6.97
CA VAL A 207 20.15 -5.66 -5.70
C VAL A 207 18.97 -5.31 -4.81
N ALA A 208 17.75 -5.35 -5.33
CA ALA A 208 16.55 -5.02 -4.57
C ALA A 208 16.36 -5.96 -3.38
N ASN A 209 15.79 -5.42 -2.30
CA ASN A 209 15.37 -6.24 -1.16
C ASN A 209 14.48 -7.42 -1.66
N PRO A 210 14.84 -8.69 -1.43
CA PRO A 210 14.15 -9.82 -2.03
C PRO A 210 12.68 -9.94 -1.63
N ALA A 211 12.36 -9.64 -0.36
CA ALA A 211 11.00 -9.69 0.15
C ALA A 211 10.13 -8.60 -0.50
N PHE A 212 10.63 -7.37 -0.55
CA PHE A 212 9.94 -6.25 -1.20
C PHE A 212 9.78 -6.46 -2.71
N LEU A 213 10.81 -6.99 -3.40
CA LEU A 213 10.73 -7.32 -4.82
C LEU A 213 9.66 -8.39 -5.07
N ASN A 214 9.51 -9.36 -4.17
CA ASN A 214 8.43 -10.34 -4.26
C ASN A 214 7.04 -9.71 -4.13
N GLN A 215 6.83 -8.80 -3.16
CA GLN A 215 5.56 -8.09 -3.04
C GLN A 215 5.30 -7.19 -4.26
N THR A 216 6.33 -6.51 -4.76
CA THR A 216 6.24 -5.71 -5.99
C THR A 216 5.78 -6.56 -7.17
N MET A 217 6.38 -7.73 -7.36
CA MET A 217 5.98 -8.65 -8.43
C MET A 217 4.54 -9.16 -8.25
N LYS A 218 4.14 -9.50 -7.02
CA LYS A 218 2.74 -9.86 -6.71
C LYS A 218 1.78 -8.73 -7.06
N GLY A 219 2.07 -7.49 -6.67
CA GLY A 219 1.27 -6.32 -6.99
C GLY A 219 1.14 -6.08 -8.49
N ILE A 220 2.24 -6.17 -9.25
CA ILE A 220 2.24 -6.03 -10.72
C ILE A 220 1.38 -7.10 -11.38
N VAL A 221 1.56 -8.37 -10.99
CA VAL A 221 0.78 -9.50 -11.52
C VAL A 221 -0.70 -9.34 -11.16
N ALA A 222 -1.01 -8.98 -9.91
CA ALA A 222 -2.37 -8.72 -9.45
C ALA A 222 -3.03 -7.61 -10.30
N MET A 223 -2.39 -6.46 -10.47
CA MET A 223 -2.92 -5.37 -11.30
C MET A 223 -3.12 -5.78 -12.76
N ARG A 224 -2.28 -6.69 -13.28
CA ARG A 224 -2.35 -7.15 -14.67
C ARG A 224 -3.46 -8.17 -14.91
N PHE A 225 -3.67 -9.10 -13.98
CA PHE A 225 -4.52 -10.28 -14.18
C PHE A 225 -5.76 -10.34 -13.28
N GLY A 226 -5.79 -9.56 -12.19
CA GLY A 226 -6.89 -9.57 -11.22
C GLY A 226 -8.21 -9.01 -11.75
N ARG A 227 -8.17 -8.31 -12.88
CA ARG A 227 -9.34 -7.96 -13.68
C ARG A 227 -9.26 -8.67 -15.03
N PRO A 228 -9.86 -9.87 -15.17
CA PRO A 228 -9.85 -10.56 -16.46
C PRO A 228 -10.47 -9.67 -17.54
N SER A 229 -9.64 -9.22 -18.48
CA SER A 229 -10.11 -8.58 -19.70
C SER A 229 -10.61 -9.66 -20.66
N LYS A 230 -11.25 -9.26 -21.76
CA LYS A 230 -11.60 -10.19 -22.84
C LYS A 230 -10.35 -10.72 -23.60
N GLU A 231 -9.16 -10.22 -23.29
CA GLU A 231 -7.93 -10.62 -23.96
C GLU A 231 -7.46 -11.98 -23.44
N ASP A 232 -6.84 -12.77 -24.32
CA ASP A 232 -6.23 -14.04 -23.96
C ASP A 232 -5.13 -13.81 -22.90
N TRP A 233 -5.08 -14.70 -21.91
CA TRP A 233 -4.12 -14.63 -20.82
C TRP A 233 -2.69 -14.71 -21.36
N GLU A 234 -2.45 -15.51 -22.40
CA GLU A 234 -1.14 -15.68 -23.05
C GLU A 234 -0.63 -14.33 -23.59
N ALA A 235 -1.50 -13.62 -24.32
CA ALA A 235 -1.17 -12.30 -24.85
C ALA A 235 -0.90 -11.27 -23.73
N SER A 236 -1.56 -11.41 -22.59
CA SER A 236 -1.33 -10.55 -21.43
C SER A 236 -0.02 -10.86 -20.70
N ALA A 237 0.35 -12.13 -20.59
CA ALA A 237 1.62 -12.57 -20.03
C ALA A 237 2.80 -12.17 -20.94
N GLU A 238 2.71 -12.38 -22.24
CA GLU A 238 3.76 -12.00 -23.19
C GLU A 238 3.98 -10.49 -23.23
N ARG A 239 2.91 -9.69 -23.10
CA ARG A 239 3.06 -8.24 -22.95
C ARG A 239 3.79 -7.86 -21.66
N LEU A 240 3.49 -8.54 -20.55
CA LEU A 240 4.18 -8.27 -19.29
C LEU A 240 5.66 -8.66 -19.35
N LYS A 241 5.99 -9.81 -19.96
CA LYS A 241 7.39 -10.24 -20.18
C LYS A 241 8.19 -9.25 -21.04
N LYS A 242 7.56 -8.61 -22.03
CA LYS A 242 8.24 -7.55 -22.82
C LYS A 242 8.61 -6.33 -21.99
N LEU A 243 7.87 -6.06 -20.92
CA LEU A 243 8.08 -4.90 -20.05
C LEU A 243 9.04 -5.20 -18.90
N LEU A 244 9.04 -6.43 -18.38
CA LEU A 244 9.83 -6.79 -17.19
C LEU A 244 11.19 -7.41 -17.54
N PRO A 245 12.16 -7.37 -16.61
CA PRO A 245 13.46 -8.04 -16.77
C PRO A 245 13.29 -9.54 -16.97
N ALA A 246 14.14 -10.15 -17.79
CA ALA A 246 14.11 -11.57 -18.11
C ALA A 246 14.27 -12.44 -16.85
N SER A 247 15.09 -12.00 -15.91
CA SER A 247 15.28 -12.66 -14.61
C SER A 247 14.00 -12.82 -13.78
N LEU A 248 12.93 -12.09 -14.10
CA LEU A 248 11.65 -12.14 -13.38
C LEU A 248 10.53 -12.87 -14.14
N HIS A 249 10.77 -13.30 -15.38
CA HIS A 249 9.71 -13.88 -16.23
C HIS A 249 9.10 -15.16 -15.66
N ASP A 250 9.93 -16.05 -15.14
CA ASP A 250 9.50 -17.34 -14.59
C ASP A 250 8.65 -17.21 -13.33
N ARG A 251 8.61 -16.02 -12.71
CA ARG A 251 7.80 -15.73 -11.53
C ARG A 251 6.37 -15.36 -11.88
N ILE A 252 6.09 -14.91 -13.10
CA ILE A 252 4.78 -14.36 -13.49
C ILE A 252 3.69 -15.42 -13.34
N GLU A 253 3.91 -16.61 -13.89
CA GLU A 253 2.89 -17.67 -13.90
C GLU A 253 2.61 -18.26 -12.51
N PRO A 254 3.61 -18.62 -11.68
CA PRO A 254 3.38 -19.03 -10.31
C PRO A 254 2.59 -17.99 -9.49
N LEU A 255 2.98 -16.71 -9.56
CA LEU A 255 2.29 -15.64 -8.84
C LEU A 255 0.85 -15.43 -9.34
N ARG A 256 0.61 -15.66 -10.64
CA ARG A 256 -0.74 -15.60 -11.22
C ARG A 256 -1.61 -16.75 -10.69
N GLN A 257 -1.04 -17.95 -10.56
CA GLN A 257 -1.75 -19.12 -10.05
C GLN A 257 -2.05 -19.02 -8.56
N GLU A 258 -1.19 -18.37 -7.77
CA GLU A 258 -1.48 -18.05 -6.36
C GLU A 258 -2.80 -17.25 -6.24
N ALA A 259 -3.06 -16.35 -7.21
CA ALA A 259 -4.30 -15.55 -7.30
C ALA A 259 -4.67 -14.84 -5.98
N ASP A 260 -3.66 -14.49 -5.17
CA ASP A 260 -3.81 -13.83 -3.88
C ASP A 260 -3.97 -12.32 -4.05
N TRP A 261 -5.07 -11.92 -4.69
CA TRP A 261 -5.48 -10.53 -4.87
C TRP A 261 -6.98 -10.38 -4.62
N THR A 262 -7.42 -9.15 -4.42
CA THR A 262 -8.82 -8.88 -4.11
C THR A 262 -9.76 -9.22 -5.28
N ASP A 263 -10.93 -9.78 -4.98
CA ASP A 263 -12.03 -9.86 -5.94
C ASP A 263 -12.72 -8.50 -5.99
N TYR A 264 -12.39 -7.72 -7.03
CA TYR A 264 -12.93 -6.38 -7.22
C TYR A 264 -14.48 -6.33 -7.22
N LYS A 265 -15.17 -7.44 -7.51
CA LYS A 265 -16.65 -7.47 -7.52
C LYS A 265 -17.24 -7.29 -6.12
N LYS A 266 -16.49 -7.63 -5.06
CA LYS A 266 -16.92 -7.45 -3.65
C LYS A 266 -16.96 -5.98 -3.22
N PHE A 267 -16.40 -5.09 -4.05
CA PHE A 267 -16.22 -3.67 -3.73
C PHE A 267 -16.94 -2.75 -4.72
N ARG A 268 -17.65 -3.29 -5.72
CA ARG A 268 -18.42 -2.49 -6.68
C ARG A 268 -19.64 -1.83 -6.06
#